data_AF-A0AA38LFV9-F1
#
_entry.id   AF-A0AA38LFV9-F1
#
_cell.length_a   1.000
_cell.length_b   1.000
_cell.length_c   1.000
_cell.angle_alpha   90.00
_cell.angle_beta   90.00
_cell.angle_gamma   90.00
#
_symmetry.space_group_name_H-M   'P 1'
#
loop_
_entity.id
_entity.type
_entity.pdbx_description
1 polymer ?
#
loop_
_entity_poly.entity_id
_entity_poly.type
_entity_poly.pdbx_seq_one_letter_code
_entity_poly.pdbx_strand_id
1 'polypeptide(L)'
;LDAAHMVTYPMKKNFDENAPNPSWYKEHDYCELHHVKGHKIDKFLQLRHYIQDLIDNGEIEVDTSEKNQMSNEKLGIFKEPFPKH
;
A
#
# COMPACT_ATOMS: atom_id res chain seq x y z
N LEU A 1 -11.46 7.20 23.33
CA LEU A 1 -11.00 7.41 21.95
C LEU A 1 -12.20 7.15 21.06
N ASP A 2 -12.74 8.22 20.48
CA ASP A 2 -14.06 8.22 19.82
C ASP A 2 -13.94 7.69 18.39
N ALA A 3 -14.80 6.74 18.00
CA ALA A 3 -14.74 6.02 16.72
C ALA A 3 -15.04 6.91 15.51
N ALA A 4 -15.45 8.16 15.74
CA ALA A 4 -15.91 9.12 14.73
C ALA A 4 -14.81 9.71 13.83
N HIS A 5 -13.53 9.41 14.07
CA HIS A 5 -12.40 9.88 13.25
C HIS A 5 -11.72 8.79 12.40
N MET A 6 -12.28 7.58 12.35
CA MET A 6 -11.80 6.60 11.39
C MET A 6 -12.39 6.92 10.02
N VAL A 7 -11.54 7.31 9.06
CA VAL A 7 -11.90 7.36 7.64
C VAL A 7 -12.17 5.92 7.21
N THR A 8 -13.35 5.41 7.50
CA THR A 8 -13.82 4.15 6.94
C THR A 8 -14.14 4.45 5.49
N TYR A 9 -13.17 4.26 4.60
CA TYR A 9 -13.43 4.26 3.17
C TYR A 9 -14.47 3.15 2.94
N PRO A 10 -15.69 3.46 2.47
CA PRO A 10 -16.66 2.42 2.19
C PRO A 10 -16.07 1.56 1.07
N MET A 11 -15.70 0.31 1.38
CA MET A 11 -15.40 -0.68 0.35
C MET A 11 -16.60 -0.71 -0.60
N LYS A 12 -16.40 -0.31 -1.86
CA LYS A 12 -17.35 -0.61 -2.91
C LYS A 12 -17.46 -2.14 -2.98
N LYS A 13 -18.54 -2.68 -2.42
CA LYS A 13 -18.85 -4.12 -2.43
C LYS A 13 -19.21 -4.56 -3.84
N ASN A 14 -18.20 -4.72 -4.69
CA ASN A 14 -18.31 -5.41 -5.97
C ASN A 14 -17.36 -6.62 -6.00
N PHE A 15 -17.09 -7.24 -4.84
CA PHE A 15 -16.45 -8.55 -4.82
C PHE A 15 -17.57 -9.58 -4.95
N ASP A 16 -17.63 -10.26 -6.09
CA ASP A 16 -18.39 -11.50 -6.20
C ASP A 16 -17.80 -12.49 -5.19
N GLU A 17 -18.58 -12.83 -4.17
CA GLU A 17 -18.20 -13.76 -3.11
C GLU A 17 -17.88 -15.17 -3.62
N ASN A 18 -18.28 -15.49 -4.86
CA ASN A 18 -17.99 -16.75 -5.54
C ASN A 18 -16.77 -16.66 -6.47
N ALA A 19 -16.16 -15.49 -6.65
CA ALA A 19 -14.96 -15.37 -7.46
C ALA A 19 -13.79 -16.09 -6.77
N PRO A 20 -12.93 -16.79 -7.54
CA PRO A 20 -11.74 -17.38 -6.98
C PRO A 20 -10.85 -16.29 -6.39
N ASN A 21 -10.30 -16.57 -5.21
CA ASN A 21 -9.34 -15.67 -4.59
C ASN A 21 -8.18 -15.40 -5.57
N PRO A 22 -7.74 -14.14 -5.70
CA PRO A 22 -6.65 -13.79 -6.59
C PRO A 22 -5.35 -14.47 -6.14
N SER A 23 -4.40 -14.66 -7.06
CA SER A 23 -3.14 -15.37 -6.79
C SER A 23 -2.28 -14.74 -5.67
N TRP A 24 -2.49 -13.46 -5.37
CA TRP A 24 -1.83 -12.74 -4.28
C TRP A 24 -2.54 -12.86 -2.93
N TYR A 25 -3.76 -13.42 -2.89
CA TYR A 25 -4.53 -13.57 -1.66
C TYR A 25 -3.88 -14.60 -0.72
N LYS A 26 -3.69 -14.20 0.54
CA LYS A 26 -3.18 -15.04 1.61
C LYS A 26 -4.13 -15.01 2.79
N GLU A 27 -4.75 -16.16 3.08
CA GLU A 27 -5.80 -16.29 4.12
C GLU A 27 -5.37 -15.83 5.52
N HIS A 28 -4.09 -15.96 5.84
CA HIS A 28 -3.53 -15.60 7.14
C HIS A 28 -2.97 -14.17 7.19
N ASP A 29 -2.95 -13.45 6.06
CA ASP A 29 -2.54 -12.07 6.01
C ASP A 29 -3.72 -11.16 6.35
N TYR A 30 -3.45 -10.07 7.06
CA TYR A 30 -4.44 -9.09 7.49
C TYR A 30 -3.93 -7.68 7.21
N CYS A 31 -4.82 -6.81 6.71
CA CYS A 31 -4.49 -5.43 6.39
C CYS A 31 -5.01 -4.51 7.48
N GLU A 32 -4.13 -3.82 8.18
CA GLU A 32 -4.47 -2.90 9.27
C GLU A 32 -5.22 -1.65 8.78
N LEU A 33 -5.07 -1.27 7.50
CA LEU A 33 -5.79 -0.13 6.92
C LEU A 33 -7.24 -0.48 6.54
N HIS A 34 -7.44 -1.65 5.94
CA HIS A 34 -8.76 -2.09 5.47
C HIS A 34 -9.52 -2.91 6.51
N HIS A 35 -8.83 -3.39 7.54
CA HIS A 35 -9.34 -4.32 8.54
C HIS A 35 -9.90 -5.64 7.93
N VAL A 36 -9.28 -6.16 6.86
CA VAL A 36 -9.69 -7.41 6.17
C VAL A 36 -8.53 -8.39 6.02
N LYS A 37 -8.87 -9.67 5.83
CA LYS A 37 -7.91 -10.72 5.43
C LYS A 37 -7.57 -10.65 3.95
N GLY A 38 -6.44 -11.25 3.57
CA GLY A 38 -6.08 -11.52 2.18
C GLY A 38 -4.77 -10.87 1.74
N HIS A 39 -4.39 -9.73 2.34
CA HIS A 39 -3.07 -9.12 2.14
C HIS A 39 -2.63 -8.35 3.39
N LYS A 40 -1.34 -8.10 3.53
CA LYS A 40 -0.76 -7.18 4.51
C LYS A 40 -0.71 -5.76 3.97
N ILE A 41 -0.66 -4.75 4.85
CA ILE A 41 -0.59 -3.34 4.46
C ILE A 41 0.63 -3.01 3.59
N ASP A 42 1.77 -3.67 3.79
CA ASP A 42 3.01 -3.51 3.00
C ASP A 42 2.87 -4.04 1.56
N LYS A 43 1.83 -4.82 1.26
CA LYS A 43 1.49 -5.29 -0.08
C LYS A 43 0.41 -4.46 -0.78
N PHE A 44 -0.12 -3.45 -0.10
CA PHE A 44 -1.13 -2.58 -0.70
C PHE A 44 -0.47 -1.63 -1.71
N LEU A 45 -0.59 -1.98 -3.00
CA LEU A 45 0.08 -1.27 -4.09
C LEU A 45 -0.21 0.24 -4.10
N GLN A 46 -1.46 0.65 -3.89
CA GLN A 46 -1.81 2.08 -3.90
C GLN A 46 -1.07 2.86 -2.80
N LEU A 47 -0.91 2.28 -1.60
CA LEU A 47 -0.14 2.90 -0.53
C LEU A 47 1.34 3.00 -0.89
N ARG A 48 1.90 1.95 -1.50
CA ARG A 48 3.30 1.95 -1.97
C ARG A 48 3.55 3.06 -2.99
N HIS A 49 2.65 3.22 -3.96
CA HIS A 49 2.72 4.30 -4.93
C HIS A 49 2.57 5.68 -4.27
N TYR A 50 1.62 5.84 -3.36
CA TYR A 50 1.44 7.09 -2.64
C TYR A 50 2.69 7.49 -1.84
N ILE A 51 3.32 6.53 -1.14
CA ILE A 51 4.60 6.76 -0.45
C ILE A 51 5.70 7.14 -1.46
N GLN A 52 5.75 6.49 -2.62
CA GLN A 52 6.72 6.85 -3.68
C GLN A 52 6.52 8.28 -4.19
N ASP A 53 5.28 8.72 -4.38
CA ASP A 53 4.98 10.08 -4.81
C ASP A 53 5.43 11.10 -3.76
N LEU A 54 5.22 10.81 -2.48
CA LEU A 54 5.71 11.67 -1.38
C LEU A 54 7.25 11.76 -1.36
N ILE A 55 7.95 10.65 -1.64
CA ILE A 55 9.41 10.65 -1.78
C ILE A 55 9.81 11.49 -3.00
N ASP A 56 9.26 11.19 -4.17
CA ASP A 56 9.60 11.84 -5.44
C ASP A 56 9.32 13.37 -5.39
N ASN A 57 8.28 13.80 -4.66
CA ASN A 57 7.97 15.22 -4.41
C ASN A 57 8.86 15.89 -3.35
N GLY A 58 9.69 15.12 -2.64
CA GLY A 58 10.50 15.62 -1.52
C GLY A 58 9.68 15.97 -0.27
N GLU A 59 8.45 15.46 -0.15
CA GLU A 59 7.59 15.67 1.02
C GLU A 59 8.03 14.80 2.21
N ILE A 60 8.64 13.65 1.94
CA ILE A 60 9.26 12.79 2.96
C ILE A 60 10.69 12.43 2.56
N GLU A 61 11.58 12.40 3.55
CA GLU A 61 12.95 11.92 3.40
C GLU A 61 13.07 10.52 3.98
N VAL A 62 13.76 9.64 3.25
CA VAL A 62 14.05 8.28 3.71
C VAL A 62 15.50 8.27 4.20
N ASP A 63 15.70 7.97 5.49
CA ASP A 63 17.04 7.73 6.03
C ASP A 63 17.56 6.39 5.52
N THR A 64 18.21 6.41 4.35
CA THR A 64 18.94 5.26 3.86
C THR A 64 20.28 5.23 4.59
N SER A 65 20.43 4.35 5.57
CA SER A 65 21.71 4.13 6.29
C SER A 65 22.87 3.70 5.37
N GLU A 66 22.61 3.47 4.08
CA GLU A 66 23.64 3.36 3.05
C GLU A 66 24.17 4.75 2.69
N LYS A 67 25.47 4.96 2.94
CA LYS A 67 26.22 6.22 2.77
C LYS A 67 26.34 6.75 1.34
N ASN A 68 25.35 6.54 0.49
CA ASN A 68 25.26 7.16 -0.82
C ASN A 68 23.94 7.90 -0.86
N GLN A 69 24.01 9.22 -0.61
CA GLN A 69 22.91 10.16 -0.76
C GLN A 69 22.40 10.10 -2.20
N MET A 70 21.55 9.14 -2.52
CA MET A 70 20.71 9.25 -3.70
C MET A 70 19.63 10.25 -3.35
N SER A 71 19.52 11.33 -4.13
CA SER A 71 18.37 12.22 -4.05
C SER A 71 17.08 11.40 -4.11
N ASN A 72 16.03 11.88 -3.45
CA ASN A 72 14.74 11.18 -3.40
C ASN A 72 14.25 10.78 -4.80
N GLU A 73 14.55 11.58 -5.84
CA GLU A 73 14.26 11.29 -7.26
C GLU A 73 14.77 9.92 -7.75
N LYS A 74 15.85 9.38 -7.16
CA LYS A 74 16.46 8.10 -7.54
C LYS A 74 16.03 6.91 -6.69
N LEU A 75 15.26 7.12 -5.62
CA LEU A 75 14.84 6.04 -4.72
C LEU A 75 13.61 5.34 -5.31
N GLY A 76 13.82 4.33 -6.16
CA GLY A 76 12.75 3.51 -6.75
C GLY A 76 12.18 2.42 -5.84
N ILE A 77 12.06 2.68 -4.52
CA ILE A 77 11.74 1.67 -3.49
C ILE A 77 10.40 0.99 -3.75
N PHE A 78 9.45 1.73 -4.33
CA PHE A 78 8.08 1.29 -4.52
C PHE A 78 7.57 1.46 -5.97
N LYS A 79 8.48 1.63 -6.95
CA LYS A 79 8.16 1.81 -8.39
C LYS A 79 7.71 0.51 -9.09
N GLU A 80 6.98 -0.36 -8.41
CA GLU A 80 6.36 -1.52 -9.06
C GLU A 80 5.21 -1.06 -9.95
N PRO A 81 5.07 -1.55 -11.20
CA PRO A 81 3.94 -1.19 -12.04
C PRO A 81 2.64 -1.77 -11.45
N PHE A 82 1.53 -1.03 -11.57
CA PHE A 82 0.22 -1.57 -11.24
C PHE A 82 -0.04 -2.87 -12.04
N PRO A 83 -0.57 -3.93 -11.41
CA PRO A 83 -1.01 -5.13 -12.11
C PRO A 83 -1.94 -4.73 -13.25
N LYS A 84 -1.60 -5.16 -14.47
CA LYS A 84 -2.53 -5.10 -15.59
C LYS A 84 -3.52 -6.24 -15.36
N HIS A 85 -4.78 -5.89 -15.09
CA HIS A 85 -5.89 -6.83 -15.02
C HIS A 85 -6.36 -7.19 -16.42
#